data_AF-A0A973PN60-F1
#
_entry.id   AF-A0A973PN60-F1
#
_cell.length_a   1.000
_cell.length_b   1.000
_cell.length_c   1.000
_cell.angle_alpha   90.00
_cell.angle_beta   90.00
_cell.angle_gamma   90.00
#
_symmetry.space_group_name_H-M   'P 1'
#
loop_
_entity.id
_entity.type
_entity.pdbx_description
1 polymer ?
#
loop_
_entity_poly.entity_id
_entity_poly.type
_entity_poly.pdbx_seq_one_letter_code
_entity_poly.pdbx_strand_id
1 'polypeptide(L)'
;MSAELDFTKVNFGQMELAQGDFVKILGSFEKATDDLMTRLKTDLAGHWEGPSGAESFFRQHEQKWQAAAAQMRAHLDELQKAVQIANENYRAAENRNTSIWVDG
;
A
#
# COMPACT_ATOMS: atom_id res chain seq x y z
N MET A 1 16.45 -13.46 -26.94
CA MET A 1 15.97 -13.66 -25.56
C MET A 1 16.42 -12.55 -24.60
N SER A 2 17.58 -11.89 -24.77
CA SER A 2 18.08 -10.89 -23.79
C SER A 2 17.17 -9.66 -23.58
N ALA A 3 16.55 -9.12 -24.63
CA ALA A 3 15.72 -7.91 -24.52
C ALA A 3 14.39 -8.14 -23.76
N GLU A 4 13.80 -9.33 -23.87
CA GLU A 4 12.55 -9.69 -23.19
C GLU A 4 12.78 -9.87 -21.67
N LEU A 5 13.91 -10.49 -21.30
CA LEU A 5 14.34 -10.63 -19.90
C LEU A 5 14.60 -9.26 -19.26
N ASP A 6 15.20 -8.32 -20.00
CA ASP A 6 15.48 -6.97 -19.52
C ASP A 6 14.19 -6.18 -19.27
N PHE A 7 13.22 -6.26 -20.20
CA PHE A 7 11.92 -5.61 -20.05
C PHE A 7 11.14 -6.12 -18.84
N THR A 8 11.15 -7.44 -18.62
CA THR A 8 10.50 -8.05 -17.45
C THR A 8 11.15 -7.65 -16.13
N LYS A 9 12.50 -7.64 -16.06
CA LYS A 9 13.24 -7.17 -14.86
C LYS A 9 12.95 -5.70 -14.55
N VAL A 10 12.93 -4.84 -15.57
CA VAL A 10 12.57 -3.42 -15.43
C VAL A 10 11.15 -3.26 -14.90
N ASN A 11 10.18 -4.03 -15.43
CA ASN A 11 8.80 -3.98 -14.95
C ASN A 11 8.68 -4.38 -13.47
N PHE A 12 9.43 -5.39 -13.01
CA PHE A 12 9.44 -5.76 -11.58
C PHE A 12 10.02 -4.67 -10.69
N GLY A 13 11.14 -4.06 -11.10
CA GLY A 13 11.70 -2.93 -10.36
C GLY A 13 10.71 -1.77 -10.23
N GLN A 14 9.95 -1.47 -11.29
CA GLN A 14 8.89 -0.46 -11.24
C GLN A 14 7.73 -0.84 -10.31
N MET A 15 7.36 -2.13 -10.24
CA MET A 15 6.32 -2.61 -9.32
C MET A 15 6.76 -2.51 -7.85
N GLU A 16 8.01 -2.85 -7.53
CA GLU A 16 8.57 -2.70 -6.17
C GLU A 16 8.62 -1.22 -5.75
N LEU A 17 9.02 -0.33 -6.66
CA LEU A 17 8.99 1.12 -6.42
C LEU A 17 7.57 1.62 -6.16
N ALA A 18 6.60 1.22 -7.00
CA ALA A 18 5.20 1.58 -6.81
C ALA A 18 4.66 1.09 -5.46
N GLN A 19 5.00 -0.13 -5.04
CA GLN A 19 4.64 -0.65 -3.71
C GLN A 19 5.19 0.24 -2.60
N GLY A 20 6.48 0.61 -2.68
CA GLY A 20 7.11 1.51 -1.72
C GLY A 20 6.42 2.88 -1.65
N ASP A 21 5.96 3.40 -2.78
CA ASP A 21 5.23 4.67 -2.82
C ASP A 21 3.83 4.55 -2.21
N PHE A 22 3.11 3.45 -2.46
CA PHE A 22 1.82 3.20 -1.81
C PHE A 22 1.94 3.10 -0.28
N VAL A 23 2.99 2.46 0.23
CA VAL A 23 3.28 2.41 1.67
C VAL A 23 3.46 3.82 2.25
N LYS A 24 4.23 4.68 1.56
CA LYS A 24 4.42 6.08 1.99
C LYS A 24 3.12 6.88 1.96
N ILE A 25 2.31 6.71 0.91
CA ILE A 25 1.02 7.39 0.75
C ILE A 25 0.08 6.98 1.88
N LEU A 26 -0.02 5.69 2.18
CA LEU A 26 -0.82 5.17 3.28
C LEU A 26 -0.37 5.76 4.63
N GLY A 27 0.93 5.71 4.93
CA GLY A 27 1.44 6.27 6.19
C GLY A 27 1.21 7.78 6.30
N SER A 28 1.30 8.51 5.18
CA SER A 28 0.98 9.94 5.14
C SER A 28 -0.51 10.21 5.37
N PHE A 29 -1.38 9.37 4.82
CA PHE A 29 -2.84 9.46 5.01
C PHE A 29 -3.23 9.23 6.48
N GLU A 30 -2.75 8.15 7.08
CA GLU A 30 -3.02 7.82 8.49
C GLU A 30 -2.53 8.94 9.42
N LYS A 31 -1.31 9.43 9.19
CA LYS A 31 -0.76 10.54 9.95
C LYS A 31 -1.61 11.81 9.83
N ALA A 32 -2.04 12.15 8.61
CA ALA A 32 -2.84 13.35 8.40
C ALA A 32 -4.20 13.27 9.11
N THR A 33 -4.83 12.10 9.12
CA THR A 33 -6.11 11.89 9.81
C THR A 33 -5.96 11.94 11.33
N ASP A 34 -4.89 11.38 11.87
CA ASP A 34 -4.60 11.42 13.31
C ASP A 34 -4.25 12.84 13.79
N ASP A 35 -3.42 13.55 13.02
CA ASP A 35 -3.07 14.94 13.29
C ASP A 35 -4.32 15.83 13.25
N LEU A 36 -5.24 15.61 12.30
CA LEU A 36 -6.52 16.31 12.21
C LEU A 36 -7.38 16.07 13.45
N MET A 37 -7.55 14.81 13.87
CA MET A 37 -8.35 14.47 15.06
C MET A 37 -7.76 15.08 16.33
N THR A 38 -6.43 15.09 16.45
CA THR A 38 -5.73 15.71 17.57
C THR A 38 -5.97 17.22 17.62
N ARG A 39 -5.80 17.90 16.47
CA ARG A 39 -6.04 19.36 16.37
C ARG A 39 -7.48 19.72 16.68
N LEU A 40 -8.46 18.99 16.15
CA LEU A 40 -9.87 19.24 16.42
C LEU A 40 -10.22 19.14 17.92
N LYS A 41 -9.65 18.16 18.63
CA LYS A 41 -9.82 18.05 20.09
C LYS A 41 -9.25 19.25 20.84
N THR A 42 -8.11 19.77 20.39
CA THR A 42 -7.48 20.96 20.99
C THR A 42 -8.27 22.23 20.68
N ASP A 43 -8.59 22.47 19.40
CA ASP A 43 -9.24 23.69 18.93
C ASP A 43 -10.69 23.81 19.44
N LEU A 44 -11.36 22.67 19.66
CA LEU A 44 -12.71 22.60 20.18
C LEU A 44 -12.75 22.24 21.67
N ALA A 45 -11.68 22.46 22.43
CA ALA A 45 -11.69 22.21 23.87
C ALA A 45 -12.87 22.96 24.54
N GLY A 46 -13.72 22.21 25.27
CA GLY A 46 -14.96 22.74 25.86
C GLY A 46 -16.22 22.64 24.98
N HIS A 47 -16.06 22.40 23.67
CA HIS A 47 -17.14 22.16 22.70
C HIS A 47 -16.99 20.81 21.95
N TRP A 48 -15.96 20.04 22.28
CA TRP A 48 -15.71 18.72 21.71
C TRP A 48 -16.75 17.72 22.20
N GLU A 49 -16.98 17.68 23.53
CA GLU A 49 -17.89 16.77 24.21
C GLU A 49 -19.26 17.43 24.48
N GLY A 50 -20.26 16.61 24.81
CA GLY A 50 -21.60 17.04 25.21
C GLY A 50 -22.68 16.89 24.12
N PRO A 51 -23.95 17.23 24.42
CA PRO A 51 -25.10 16.96 23.54
C PRO A 51 -25.05 17.67 22.18
N SER A 52 -24.28 18.76 22.09
CA SER A 52 -24.02 19.52 20.86
C SER A 52 -22.52 19.51 20.49
N GLY A 53 -21.76 18.59 21.09
CA GLY A 53 -20.34 18.46 20.88
C GLY A 53 -20.00 17.89 19.51
N ALA A 54 -18.85 18.27 18.99
CA ALA A 54 -18.41 17.87 17.65
C ALA A 54 -17.89 16.41 17.58
N GLU A 55 -17.64 15.76 18.72
CA GLU A 55 -17.00 14.44 18.79
C GLU A 55 -17.73 13.39 17.94
N SER A 56 -19.05 13.25 18.12
CA SER A 56 -19.81 12.19 17.44
C SER A 56 -19.79 12.34 15.93
N PHE A 57 -19.78 13.57 15.43
CA PHE A 57 -19.68 13.88 14.00
C PHE A 57 -18.31 13.48 13.45
N PHE A 58 -17.22 13.87 14.13
CA PHE A 58 -15.87 13.58 13.66
C PHE A 58 -15.47 12.11 13.83
N ARG A 59 -15.96 11.42 14.87
CA ARG A 59 -15.73 9.97 15.03
C ARG A 59 -16.35 9.14 13.91
N GLN A 60 -17.49 9.55 13.36
CA GLN A 60 -18.06 8.89 12.18
C GLN A 60 -17.17 9.07 10.94
N HIS A 61 -16.48 10.20 10.82
CA HIS A 61 -15.54 10.44 9.73
C HIS A 61 -14.23 9.69 9.95
N GLU A 62 -13.74 9.64 11.19
CA GLU A 62 -12.60 8.82 11.61
C GLU A 62 -12.78 7.35 11.20
N GLN A 63 -13.96 6.78 11.42
CA GLN A 63 -14.29 5.42 10.99
C GLN A 63 -14.21 5.25 9.46
N LYS A 64 -14.68 6.23 8.69
CA LYS A 64 -14.59 6.19 7.22
C LYS A 64 -13.14 6.23 6.74
N TRP A 65 -12.30 7.05 7.38
CA TRP A 65 -10.88 7.12 7.06
C TRP A 65 -10.15 5.82 7.42
N GLN A 66 -10.43 5.25 8.59
CA GLN A 66 -9.88 3.96 8.99
C GLN A 66 -10.29 2.84 8.02
N ALA A 67 -11.54 2.84 7.55
CA ALA A 67 -11.99 1.91 6.53
C ALA A 67 -11.24 2.08 5.20
N ALA A 68 -11.02 3.32 4.76
CA ALA A 68 -10.24 3.60 3.56
C ALA A 68 -8.76 3.16 3.71
N ALA A 69 -8.14 3.43 4.87
CA ALA A 69 -6.79 2.95 5.18
C ALA A 69 -6.71 1.41 5.16
N ALA A 70 -7.72 0.73 5.71
CA ALA A 70 -7.79 -0.72 5.67
C ALA A 70 -7.91 -1.27 4.24
N GLN A 71 -8.69 -0.62 3.37
CA GLN A 71 -8.79 -0.98 1.95
C GLN A 71 -7.45 -0.78 1.23
N MET A 72 -6.77 0.34 1.48
CA MET A 72 -5.43 0.58 0.92
C MET A 72 -4.42 -0.48 1.36
N ARG A 73 -4.45 -0.89 2.64
CA ARG A 73 -3.61 -2.00 3.14
C ARG A 73 -3.92 -3.32 2.46
N ALA A 74 -5.20 -3.65 2.27
CA ALA A 74 -5.59 -4.88 1.58
C ALA A 74 -5.05 -4.92 0.14
N HIS A 75 -5.15 -3.81 -0.60
CA HIS A 75 -4.61 -3.72 -1.95
C HIS A 75 -3.08 -3.78 -1.99
N LEU A 76 -2.40 -3.20 -1.00
CA LEU A 76 -0.95 -3.34 -0.83
C LEU A 76 -0.54 -4.81 -0.63
N ASP A 77 -1.27 -5.56 0.20
CA ASP A 77 -1.02 -6.98 0.44
C ASP A 77 -1.27 -7.82 -0.83
N GLU A 78 -2.31 -7.50 -1.59
CA GLU A 78 -2.62 -8.13 -2.88
C GLU A 78 -1.49 -7.88 -3.91
N LEU A 79 -1.04 -6.63 -4.01
CA LEU A 79 0.08 -6.24 -4.88
C LEU A 79 1.36 -6.97 -4.49
N GLN A 80 1.68 -7.06 -3.19
CA GLN A 80 2.85 -7.77 -2.71
C GLN A 80 2.84 -9.25 -3.11
N LYS A 81 1.70 -9.92 -2.93
CA LYS A 81 1.53 -11.33 -3.33
C LYS A 81 1.67 -11.50 -4.84
N ALA A 82 1.07 -10.62 -5.63
CA ALA A 82 1.17 -10.67 -7.08
C ALA A 82 2.62 -10.52 -7.57
N VAL A 83 3.38 -9.57 -7.00
CA VAL A 83 4.80 -9.38 -7.30
C VAL A 83 5.62 -10.61 -6.92
N GLN A 84 5.38 -11.21 -5.75
CA GLN A 84 6.08 -12.42 -5.33
C GLN A 84 5.84 -13.59 -6.29
N ILE A 85 4.56 -13.89 -6.62
CA ILE A 85 4.19 -14.96 -7.54
C ILE A 85 4.85 -14.76 -8.90
N ALA A 86 4.84 -13.52 -9.39
CA ALA A 86 5.45 -13.21 -10.68
C ALA A 86 6.98 -13.39 -10.67
N ASN A 87 7.66 -13.06 -9.57
CA ASN A 87 9.10 -13.28 -9.39
C ASN A 87 9.44 -14.79 -9.34
N GLU A 88 8.68 -15.58 -8.60
CA GLU A 88 8.84 -17.04 -8.52
C GLU A 88 8.65 -17.70 -9.90
N ASN A 89 7.58 -17.35 -10.61
CA ASN A 89 7.31 -17.86 -11.96
C ASN A 89 8.41 -17.50 -12.95
N TYR A 90 8.92 -16.26 -12.88
CA TYR A 90 10.02 -15.82 -13.73
C TYR A 90 11.31 -16.61 -13.47
N ARG A 91 11.72 -16.74 -12.20
CA ARG A 91 12.92 -17.51 -11.82
C ARG A 91 12.81 -18.97 -12.26
N ALA A 92 11.63 -19.57 -12.11
CA ALA A 92 11.39 -20.94 -12.56
C ALA A 92 11.51 -21.08 -14.09
N ALA A 93 11.00 -20.10 -14.84
CA ALA A 93 11.13 -20.07 -16.30
C ALA A 93 12.58 -19.86 -16.75
N GLU A 94 13.32 -18.96 -16.11
CA GLU A 94 14.74 -18.71 -16.39
C GLU A 94 15.58 -19.96 -16.14
N ASN A 95 15.40 -20.63 -14.99
CA ASN A 95 16.10 -21.87 -14.63
C ASN A 95 15.81 -23.01 -15.63
N ARG A 96 14.55 -23.18 -16.05
CA ARG A 96 14.17 -24.18 -17.06
C ARG A 96 14.80 -23.88 -18.41
N ASN A 97 14.82 -22.61 -18.81
CA ASN A 97 15.36 -22.24 -20.10
C ASN A 97 16.89 -22.41 -20.09
N THR A 98 17.58 -22.00 -19.02
CA THR A 98 19.03 -22.25 -18.88
C THR A 98 19.38 -23.73 -18.82
N SER A 99 18.60 -24.59 -18.15
CA SER A 99 18.86 -26.03 -18.15
C SER A 99 18.75 -26.65 -19.56
N ILE A 100 17.85 -26.15 -20.41
CA ILE A 100 17.71 -26.62 -21.80
C ILE A 100 18.97 -26.30 -22.64
N TRP A 101 19.67 -25.20 -22.35
CA TRP A 101 20.88 -24.78 -23.07
C TRP A 101 22.19 -25.33 -22.48
N VAL A 102 22.15 -25.93 -21.29
CA VAL A 102 23.33 -26.52 -20.64
C VAL A 102 23.42 -28.04 -20.87
N ASP A 103 22.28 -28.70 -21.10
CA ASP A 103 22.21 -30.15 -21.36
C ASP A 103 22.16 -30.52 -22.86
N GLY A 104 22.49 -29.60 -23.77
CA GLY A 104 22.59 -29.82 -25.23
C GLY A 104 23.95 -29.40 -25.78
#